data_AF-A0A9D6LDX4-F1
#
_entry.id   AF-A0A9D6LDX4-F1
#
_cell.length_a   1.000
_cell.length_b   1.000
_cell.length_c   1.000
_cell.angle_alpha   90.00
_cell.angle_beta   90.00
_cell.angle_gamma   90.00
#
_symmetry.space_group_name_H-M   'P 1'
#
loop_
_entity.id
_entity.type
_entity.pdbx_description
1 polymer ?
#
loop_
_entity_poly.entity_id
_entity_poly.type
_entity_poly.pdbx_seq_one_letter_code
_entity_poly.pdbx_strand_id
1 'polypeptide(L)'
;MVLLATLEGRLLEAQNARRAAEARAASDQSVNDQVLSSTFVQSLKTQLAAQEARLAQLNVAYAPQHPDILELQSQIAATRHSLATAVQSYSANASATVTSALRLEQNLQQAVDEQRAKVLSKGQLHDEAAKYLLELESAQTVYKRALEGYDQIMFASGGHYTNVSFISRATPPVKASKPKILTGFLLGAMAAGVLGFGIPLGYELFNRRVRCRDDLERHHGIPVLVEFGAQPMRTPA
;
A
#
# COMPACT_ATOMS: atom_id res chain seq x y z
N MET A 1 8.47 23.30 6.33
CA MET A 1 9.80 22.96 5.77
C MET A 1 10.80 24.10 5.88
N VAL A 2 10.47 25.33 5.44
CA VAL A 2 11.40 26.49 5.49
C VAL A 2 12.01 26.72 6.89
N LEU A 3 11.19 26.66 7.95
CA LEU A 3 11.68 26.88 9.32
C LEU A 3 12.72 25.82 9.76
N LEU A 4 12.52 24.55 9.40
CA LEU A 4 13.47 23.48 9.73
C LEU A 4 14.81 23.72 9.03
N ALA A 5 14.80 24.04 7.73
CA ALA A 5 16.00 24.36 6.98
C ALA A 5 16.74 25.59 7.55
N THR A 6 16.01 26.62 8.00
CA THR A 6 16.64 27.77 8.65
C THR A 6 17.26 27.43 10.01
N LEU A 7 16.66 26.52 10.79
CA LEU A 7 17.22 26.07 12.06
C LEU A 7 18.45 25.19 11.84
N GLU A 8 18.43 24.29 10.87
CA GLU A 8 19.58 23.47 10.47
C GLU A 8 20.75 24.34 9.99
N GLY A 9 20.46 25.39 9.22
CA GLY A 9 21.47 26.39 8.83
C GLY A 9 22.09 27.09 10.04
N ARG A 10 21.26 27.57 10.98
CA ARG A 10 21.73 28.20 12.23
C ARG A 10 22.52 27.24 13.13
N LEU A 11 22.14 25.97 13.18
CA LEU A 11 22.88 24.94 13.91
C LEU A 11 24.29 24.77 13.32
N LEU A 12 24.41 24.73 11.99
CA LEU A 12 25.70 24.61 11.33
C LEU A 12 26.59 25.84 11.58
N GLU A 13 26.00 27.04 11.55
CA GLU A 13 26.68 28.26 11.96
C GLU A 13 27.16 28.20 13.42
N ALA A 14 26.32 27.72 14.35
CA ALA A 14 26.67 27.57 15.75
C ALA A 14 27.78 26.54 15.98
N GLN A 15 27.78 25.42 15.23
CA GLN A 15 28.86 24.42 15.26
C GLN A 15 30.18 24.99 14.75
N ASN A 16 30.14 25.82 13.70
CA ASN A 16 31.32 26.52 13.20
C ASN A 16 31.83 27.53 14.23
N ALA A 17 30.92 28.28 14.87
CA ALA A 17 31.26 29.23 15.91
C ALA A 17 31.89 28.54 17.14
N ARG A 18 31.36 27.38 17.55
CA ARG A 18 31.95 26.55 18.61
C ARG A 18 33.36 26.12 18.24
N ARG A 19 33.56 25.54 17.05
CA ARG A 19 34.90 25.10 16.59
C ARG A 19 35.89 26.25 16.56
N ALA A 20 35.48 27.43 16.12
CA ALA A 20 36.32 28.62 16.14
C ALA A 20 36.64 29.08 17.58
N ALA A 21 35.69 29.00 18.51
CA ALA A 21 35.92 29.32 19.92
C ALA A 21 36.85 28.30 20.60
N GLU A 22 36.67 27.00 20.34
CA GLU A 22 37.52 25.92 20.82
C GLU A 22 38.96 26.07 20.30
N ALA A 23 39.13 26.35 19.00
CA ALA A 23 40.44 26.59 18.41
C ALA A 23 41.17 27.78 19.05
N ARG A 24 40.43 28.84 19.39
CA ARG A 24 40.98 30.02 20.10
C ARG A 24 41.30 29.77 21.56
N ALA A 25 40.57 28.87 22.22
CA ALA A 25 40.79 28.52 23.62
C ALA A 25 41.87 27.45 23.81
N ALA A 26 42.03 26.52 22.85
CA ALA A 26 42.99 25.43 22.90
C ALA A 26 44.42 25.86 22.53
N SER A 27 44.58 26.98 21.83
CA SER A 27 45.89 27.53 21.48
C SER A 27 46.30 28.60 22.49
N ASP A 28 47.32 28.30 23.29
CA ASP A 28 47.96 29.28 24.19
C ASP A 28 48.45 30.52 23.42
N GLN A 29 48.84 30.34 22.15
CA GLN A 29 49.24 31.41 21.25
C GLN A 29 48.10 32.39 20.97
N SER A 30 46.86 31.93 20.79
CA SER A 30 45.73 32.83 20.51
C SER A 30 45.20 33.56 21.75
N VAL A 31 45.32 32.97 22.94
CA VAL A 31 45.08 33.69 24.19
C VAL A 31 46.13 34.80 24.34
N ASN A 32 47.39 34.51 24.01
CA ASN A 32 48.45 35.51 24.00
C ASN A 32 48.19 36.62 22.97
N ASP A 33 47.75 36.32 21.75
CA ASP A 33 47.41 37.33 20.74
C ASP A 33 46.22 38.22 21.15
N GLN A 34 45.22 37.67 21.83
CA GLN A 34 44.11 38.45 22.40
C GLN A 34 44.56 39.37 23.54
N VAL A 35 45.45 38.87 24.40
CA VAL A 35 46.08 39.65 25.47
C VAL A 35 46.98 40.76 24.89
N LEU A 36 47.70 40.49 23.80
CA LEU A 36 48.57 41.47 23.11
C LEU A 36 47.78 42.52 22.33
N SER A 37 46.60 42.17 21.82
CA SER A 37 45.71 43.13 21.14
C SER A 37 44.88 43.98 22.11
N SER A 38 44.86 43.65 23.40
CA SER A 38 44.18 44.45 24.42
C SER A 38 44.92 45.76 24.68
N THR A 39 44.28 46.89 24.38
CA THR A 39 44.79 48.23 24.69
C THR A 39 45.04 48.43 26.18
N PHE A 40 44.25 47.78 27.04
CA PHE A 40 44.40 47.87 28.49
C PHE A 40 45.63 47.10 28.99
N VAL A 41 45.89 45.89 28.48
CA VAL A 41 47.11 45.16 28.83
C VAL A 41 48.34 45.89 28.30
N GLN A 42 48.24 46.48 27.11
CA GLN A 42 49.32 47.27 26.53
C GLN A 42 49.65 48.51 27.38
N SER A 43 48.63 49.20 27.92
CA SER A 43 48.87 50.34 28.82
C SER A 43 49.48 49.93 30.16
N LEU A 44 49.07 48.79 30.74
CA LEU A 44 49.70 48.26 31.95
C LEU A 44 51.16 47.84 31.73
N LYS A 45 51.48 47.26 30.57
CA LYS A 45 52.86 46.92 30.19
C LYS A 45 53.75 48.15 30.04
N THR A 46 53.25 49.21 29.39
CA THR A 46 54.01 50.46 29.26
C THR A 46 54.19 51.16 30.60
N GLN A 47 53.16 51.16 31.46
CA GLN A 47 53.24 51.69 32.82
C GLN A 47 54.26 50.92 33.67
N LEU A 48 54.25 49.58 33.59
CA LEU A 48 55.22 48.72 34.27
C LEU A 48 56.65 49.00 33.81
N ALA A 49 56.89 49.06 32.50
CA ALA A 49 58.21 49.37 31.96
C ALA A 49 58.71 50.76 32.41
N ALA A 50 57.81 51.76 32.48
CA ALA A 50 58.15 53.09 32.99
C ALA A 50 58.48 53.09 34.49
N GLN A 51 57.73 52.33 35.30
CA GLN A 51 58.00 52.18 36.74
C GLN A 51 59.31 51.43 37.01
N GLU A 52 59.60 50.37 36.25
CA GLU A 52 60.85 49.61 36.35
C GLU A 52 62.06 50.45 35.94
N ALA A 53 61.93 51.28 34.88
CA ALA A 53 62.98 52.22 34.49
C ALA A 53 63.26 53.27 35.58
N ARG A 54 62.21 53.81 36.24
CA ARG A 54 62.37 54.73 37.38
C ARG A 54 63.04 54.05 38.58
N LEU A 55 62.70 52.79 38.86
CA LEU A 55 63.31 52.02 39.93
C LEU A 55 64.81 51.82 39.66
N ALA A 56 65.19 51.52 38.42
CA ALA A 56 66.60 51.41 38.03
C ALA A 56 67.36 52.73 38.22
N GLN A 57 66.74 53.88 37.94
CA GLN A 57 67.34 55.21 38.17
C GLN A 57 67.52 55.51 39.66
N LEU A 58 66.49 55.24 40.48
CA LEU A 58 66.52 55.47 41.93
C LEU A 58 67.55 54.58 42.64
N ASN A 59 67.73 53.33 42.18
CA ASN A 59 68.73 52.40 42.73
C ASN A 59 70.18 52.86 42.52
N VAL A 60 70.45 53.78 41.58
CA VAL A 60 71.79 54.37 41.39
C VAL A 60 72.05 55.46 42.43
N ALA A 61 71.01 56.18 42.87
CA ALA A 61 71.13 57.35 43.74
C ALA A 61 70.85 57.05 45.23
N TYR A 62 70.02 56.05 45.53
CA TYR A 62 69.54 55.76 46.88
C TYR A 62 69.81 54.31 47.28
N ALA A 63 69.94 54.08 48.60
CA ALA A 63 70.06 52.74 49.15
C ALA A 63 68.72 51.98 49.08
N PRO A 64 68.72 50.63 48.99
CA PRO A 64 67.51 49.82 48.79
C PRO A 64 66.36 50.01 49.81
N GLN A 65 66.63 50.57 50.99
CA GLN A 65 65.65 50.81 52.06
C GLN A 65 65.06 52.23 52.05
N HIS A 66 65.34 53.05 51.03
CA HIS A 66 64.78 54.41 50.94
C HIS A 66 63.24 54.37 50.78
N PRO A 67 62.47 55.25 51.45
CA PRO A 67 61.00 55.25 51.39
C PRO A 67 60.45 55.33 49.95
N ASP A 68 61.04 56.18 49.10
CA ASP A 68 60.61 56.31 47.69
C ASP A 68 60.81 55.01 46.88
N ILE A 69 61.85 54.22 47.19
CA ILE A 69 62.09 52.92 46.54
C ILE A 69 61.03 51.92 47.00
N LEU A 70 60.73 51.89 48.30
CA LEU A 70 59.70 51.01 48.86
C LEU A 70 58.30 51.33 48.30
N GLU A 71 57.98 52.62 48.16
CA GLU A 71 56.73 53.05 47.53
C GLU A 71 56.66 52.59 46.07
N LEU A 72 57.72 52.83 45.29
CA LEU A 72 57.76 52.44 43.87
C LEU A 72 57.72 50.91 43.69
N GLN A 73 58.36 50.14 44.57
CA GLN A 73 58.26 48.68 44.59
C GLN A 73 56.82 48.21 44.85
N SER A 74 56.12 48.85 45.80
CA SER A 74 54.70 48.57 46.05
C SER A 74 53.83 48.89 44.82
N GLN A 75 54.07 50.02 44.16
CA GLN A 75 53.38 50.37 42.92
C GLN A 75 53.65 49.36 41.80
N ILE A 76 54.89 48.90 41.61
CA ILE A 76 55.23 47.85 40.63
C ILE A 76 54.51 46.54 40.97
N ALA A 77 54.49 46.14 42.25
CA ALA A 77 53.77 44.95 42.68
C ALA A 77 52.27 45.04 42.38
N ALA A 78 51.65 46.20 42.62
CA ALA A 78 50.25 46.46 42.31
C ALA A 78 49.98 46.41 40.78
N THR A 79 50.85 47.02 39.97
CA THR A 79 50.75 46.97 38.50
C THR A 79 50.90 45.55 37.98
N ARG A 80 51.87 44.77 38.50
CA ARG A 80 52.06 43.35 38.17
C ARG A 80 50.84 42.50 38.52
N HIS A 81 50.27 42.71 39.70
CA HIS A 81 49.06 42.00 40.13
C HIS A 81 47.87 42.34 39.22
N SER A 82 47.71 43.61 38.85
CA SER A 82 46.67 44.07 37.93
C SER A 82 46.83 43.44 36.54
N LEU A 83 48.06 43.35 36.04
CA LEU A 83 48.38 42.69 34.77
C LEU A 83 48.09 41.19 34.82
N ALA A 84 48.49 40.49 35.89
CA ALA A 84 48.20 39.07 36.06
C ALA A 84 46.69 38.79 36.11
N THR A 85 45.94 39.65 36.82
CA THR A 85 44.47 39.57 36.90
C THR A 85 43.83 39.82 35.54
N ALA A 86 44.32 40.80 34.78
CA ALA A 86 43.84 41.06 33.43
C ALA A 86 44.05 39.82 32.53
N VAL A 87 45.25 39.24 32.51
CA VAL A 87 45.56 38.03 31.74
C VAL A 87 44.67 36.85 32.15
N GLN A 88 44.48 36.63 33.45
CA GLN A 88 43.59 35.58 33.97
C GLN A 88 42.13 35.80 33.58
N SER A 89 41.67 37.05 33.53
CA SER A 89 40.32 37.37 33.09
C SER A 89 40.10 37.03 31.60
N TYR A 90 41.13 37.19 30.75
CA TYR A 90 41.05 36.81 29.34
C TYR A 90 40.94 35.30 29.14
N SER A 91 41.72 34.50 29.87
CA SER A 91 41.60 33.04 29.80
C SER A 91 40.24 32.56 30.31
N ALA A 92 39.72 33.16 31.39
CA ALA A 92 38.38 32.88 31.90
C ALA A 92 37.30 33.26 30.85
N ASN A 93 37.40 34.43 30.21
CA ASN A 93 36.49 34.87 29.16
C ASN A 93 36.51 33.95 27.92
N ALA A 94 37.69 33.43 27.54
CA ALA A 94 37.81 32.47 26.45
C ALA A 94 37.04 31.17 26.78
N SER A 95 37.24 30.62 27.98
CA SER A 95 36.50 29.43 28.43
C SER A 95 34.98 29.64 28.55
N ALA A 96 34.56 30.83 28.99
CA ALA A 96 33.16 31.23 29.04
C ALA A 96 32.54 31.32 27.63
N THR A 97 33.30 31.79 26.65
CA THR A 97 32.87 31.87 25.24
C THR A 97 32.68 30.47 24.63
N VAL A 98 33.55 29.52 24.94
CA VAL A 98 33.37 28.12 24.51
C VAL A 98 32.12 27.52 25.15
N THR A 99 31.93 27.74 26.45
CA THR A 99 30.78 27.23 27.19
C THR A 99 29.46 27.82 26.67
N SER A 100 29.43 29.12 26.33
CA SER A 100 28.24 29.75 25.75
C SER A 100 27.95 29.24 24.34
N ALA A 101 28.97 29.02 23.51
CA ALA A 101 28.83 28.43 22.18
C ALA A 101 28.28 26.99 22.25
N LEU A 102 28.77 26.18 23.20
CA LEU A 102 28.25 24.83 23.46
C LEU A 102 26.76 24.84 23.84
N ARG A 103 26.36 25.73 24.76
CA ARG A 103 24.95 25.87 25.16
C ARG A 103 24.07 26.30 24.01
N LEU A 104 24.55 27.24 23.18
CA LEU A 104 23.82 27.69 22.01
C LEU A 104 23.60 26.55 21.01
N GLU A 105 24.64 25.76 20.73
CA GLU A 105 24.52 24.58 19.86
C GLU A 105 23.53 23.57 20.42
N GLN A 106 23.62 23.23 21.71
CA GLN A 106 22.69 22.30 22.35
C GLN A 106 21.23 22.77 22.26
N ASN A 107 20.99 24.06 22.51
CA ASN A 107 19.66 24.64 22.39
C ASN A 107 19.14 24.59 20.95
N LEU A 108 20.00 24.88 19.96
CA LEU A 108 19.63 24.82 18.55
C LEU A 108 19.38 23.37 18.10
N GLN A 109 20.17 22.41 18.60
CA GLN A 109 19.99 20.99 18.32
C GLN A 109 18.61 20.53 18.82
N GLN A 110 18.27 20.85 20.07
CA GLN A 110 16.95 20.56 20.64
C GLN A 110 15.83 21.20 19.82
N ALA A 111 15.98 22.47 19.43
CA ALA A 111 14.98 23.17 18.61
C ALA A 111 14.81 22.51 17.23
N VAL A 112 15.88 22.03 16.60
CA VAL A 112 15.84 21.27 15.33
C VAL A 112 15.08 19.96 15.53
N ASP A 113 15.41 19.20 16.57
CA ASP A 113 14.79 17.89 16.84
C ASP A 113 13.29 18.03 17.14
N GLU A 114 12.91 19.02 17.94
CA GLU A 114 11.50 19.35 18.19
C GLU A 114 10.78 19.76 16.91
N GLN A 115 11.39 20.61 16.09
CA GLN A 115 10.78 21.06 14.85
C GLN A 115 10.62 19.92 13.86
N ARG A 116 11.59 19.00 13.80
CA ARG A 116 11.52 17.79 12.98
C ARG A 116 10.36 16.90 13.41
N ALA A 117 10.19 16.67 14.71
CA ALA A 117 9.05 15.91 15.24
C ALA A 117 7.69 16.57 14.89
N LYS A 118 7.60 17.91 14.97
CA LYS A 118 6.40 18.66 14.55
C LYS A 118 6.11 18.55 13.06
N VAL A 119 7.14 18.53 12.21
CA VAL A 119 6.96 18.35 10.75
C VAL A 119 6.49 16.93 10.44
N LEU A 120 7.06 15.92 11.08
CA LEU A 120 6.68 14.51 10.87
C LEU A 120 5.24 14.24 11.32
N SER A 121 4.85 14.70 12.50
CA SER A 121 3.47 14.56 13.00
C SER A 121 2.45 15.26 12.09
N LYS A 122 2.78 16.46 11.58
CA LYS A 122 1.94 17.12 10.58
C LYS A 122 1.87 16.35 9.26
N GLY A 123 2.97 15.74 8.82
CA GLY A 123 2.97 14.86 7.65
C GLY A 123 2.02 13.68 7.81
N GLN A 124 2.08 13.00 8.95
CA GLN A 124 1.18 11.88 9.28
C GLN A 124 -0.30 12.28 9.24
N LEU A 125 -0.65 13.44 9.82
CA LEU A 125 -2.02 13.96 9.77
C LEU A 125 -2.48 14.28 8.33
N HIS A 126 -1.57 14.79 7.49
CA HIS A 126 -1.86 15.03 6.08
C HIS A 126 -2.09 13.73 5.31
N ASP A 127 -1.27 12.72 5.55
CA ASP A 127 -1.40 11.40 4.91
C ASP A 127 -2.71 10.72 5.33
N GLU A 128 -3.07 10.82 6.61
CA GLU A 128 -4.34 10.30 7.13
C GLU A 128 -5.54 11.05 6.52
N ALA A 129 -5.48 12.38 6.42
CA ALA A 129 -6.50 13.16 5.76
C ALA A 129 -6.64 12.79 4.27
N ALA A 130 -5.53 12.59 3.56
CA ALA A 130 -5.53 12.15 2.16
C ALA A 130 -6.18 10.77 2.00
N LYS A 131 -5.91 9.85 2.93
CA LYS A 131 -6.58 8.54 2.99
C LYS A 131 -8.10 8.69 3.15
N TYR A 132 -8.57 9.49 4.12
CA TYR A 132 -10.01 9.68 4.32
C TYR A 132 -10.69 10.34 3.12
N LEU A 133 -10.02 11.28 2.44
CA LEU A 133 -10.55 11.87 1.21
C LEU A 133 -10.71 10.83 0.10
N LEU A 134 -9.73 9.94 -0.06
CA LEU A 134 -9.80 8.85 -1.04
C LEU A 134 -10.92 7.85 -0.70
N GLU A 135 -11.08 7.50 0.58
CA GLU A 135 -12.17 6.64 1.05
C GLU A 135 -13.55 7.29 0.81
N LEU A 136 -13.68 8.59 1.08
CA LEU A 136 -14.89 9.36 0.81
C LEU A 136 -15.22 9.38 -0.69
N GLU A 137 -14.24 9.64 -1.55
CA GLU A 137 -14.42 9.65 -3.00
C GLU A 137 -14.85 8.27 -3.52
N SER A 138 -14.24 7.20 -3.01
CA SER A 138 -14.62 5.82 -3.33
C SER A 138 -16.06 5.52 -2.91
N ALA A 139 -16.42 5.86 -1.66
CA ALA A 139 -17.78 5.67 -1.14
C ALA A 139 -18.82 6.46 -1.94
N GLN A 140 -18.53 7.71 -2.31
CA GLN A 140 -19.39 8.51 -3.18
C GLN A 140 -19.56 7.88 -4.57
N THR A 141 -18.48 7.31 -5.12
CA THR A 141 -18.53 6.64 -6.43
C THR A 141 -19.38 5.38 -6.38
N VAL A 142 -19.24 4.56 -5.33
CA VAL A 142 -20.08 3.38 -5.11
C VAL A 142 -21.54 3.78 -4.92
N TYR A 143 -21.81 4.83 -4.12
CA TYR A 143 -23.16 5.35 -3.91
C TYR A 143 -23.80 5.82 -5.23
N LYS A 144 -23.08 6.59 -6.04
CA LYS A 144 -23.57 7.04 -7.37
C LYS A 144 -23.91 5.86 -8.28
N ARG A 145 -23.05 4.83 -8.35
CA ARG A 145 -23.34 3.61 -9.13
C ARG A 145 -24.56 2.86 -8.62
N ALA A 146 -24.75 2.78 -7.31
CA ALA A 146 -25.93 2.16 -6.73
C ALA A 146 -27.20 2.95 -7.08
N LEU A 147 -27.14 4.28 -7.04
CA LEU A 147 -28.24 5.16 -7.44
C LEU A 147 -28.58 5.00 -8.93
N GLU A 148 -27.57 5.01 -9.81
CA GLU A 148 -27.75 4.76 -11.24
C GLU A 148 -28.37 3.38 -11.51
N GLY A 149 -27.93 2.34 -10.80
CA GLY A 149 -28.49 0.99 -10.90
C GLY A 149 -29.94 0.93 -10.39
N TYR A 150 -30.27 1.64 -9.31
CA TYR A 150 -31.64 1.78 -8.82
C TYR A 150 -32.54 2.45 -9.86
N ASP A 151 -32.08 3.55 -10.46
CA ASP A 151 -32.82 4.25 -11.50
C ASP A 151 -33.05 3.35 -12.71
N GLN A 152 -32.04 2.59 -13.15
CA GLN A 152 -32.18 1.60 -14.23
C GLN A 152 -33.24 0.54 -13.92
N ILE A 153 -33.26 -0.01 -12.70
CA ILE A 153 -34.28 -0.99 -12.27
C ILE A 153 -35.66 -0.33 -12.22
N MET A 154 -35.78 0.89 -11.68
CA MET A 154 -37.05 1.61 -11.63
C MET A 154 -37.59 1.90 -13.02
N PHE A 155 -36.79 2.38 -13.97
CA PHE A 155 -37.21 2.56 -15.36
C PHE A 155 -37.61 1.25 -16.02
N ALA A 156 -36.89 0.16 -15.77
CA ALA A 156 -37.25 -1.18 -16.27
C ALA A 156 -38.57 -1.70 -15.67
N SER A 157 -38.85 -1.39 -14.39
CA SER A 157 -40.07 -1.83 -13.68
C SER A 157 -41.29 -0.94 -13.94
N GLY A 158 -41.07 0.37 -14.20
CA GLY A 158 -42.10 1.35 -14.55
C GLY A 158 -42.61 1.20 -15.99
N GLY A 159 -41.94 0.36 -16.78
CA GLY A 159 -42.48 -0.23 -17.99
C GLY A 159 -43.66 -1.13 -17.62
N HIS A 160 -44.81 -0.52 -17.35
CA HIS A 160 -46.06 -1.23 -17.34
C HIS A 160 -46.18 -1.99 -18.68
N TYR A 161 -46.05 -3.32 -18.65
CA TYR A 161 -46.63 -4.18 -19.67
C TYR A 161 -48.16 -4.13 -19.59
N THR A 162 -48.77 -2.95 -19.50
CA THR A 162 -50.23 -2.75 -19.54
C THR A 162 -50.76 -2.63 -20.95
N ASN A 163 -49.88 -2.58 -21.97
CA ASN A 163 -50.32 -2.68 -23.36
C ASN A 163 -50.32 -4.12 -23.88
N VAL A 164 -50.69 -5.09 -23.03
CA VAL A 164 -51.16 -6.38 -23.51
C VAL A 164 -52.68 -6.30 -23.60
N SER A 165 -53.17 -5.69 -24.67
CA SER A 165 -54.57 -5.80 -25.04
C SER A 165 -54.83 -7.22 -25.55
N PHE A 166 -55.75 -7.94 -24.91
CA PHE A 166 -56.24 -9.22 -25.41
C PHE A 166 -57.05 -8.96 -26.69
N ILE A 167 -56.37 -8.92 -27.83
CA ILE A 167 -57.01 -8.75 -29.16
C ILE A 167 -57.92 -9.94 -29.48
N SER A 168 -57.65 -11.12 -28.91
CA SER A 168 -58.48 -12.31 -29.07
C SER A 168 -58.25 -13.33 -27.95
N ARG A 169 -59.33 -13.91 -27.39
CA ARG A 169 -59.22 -15.08 -26.51
C ARG A 169 -58.75 -16.27 -27.34
N ALA A 170 -57.73 -16.97 -26.86
CA ALA A 170 -57.31 -18.24 -27.44
C ALA A 170 -58.50 -19.21 -27.47
N THR A 171 -58.98 -19.54 -28.67
CA THR A 171 -60.03 -20.54 -28.86
C THR A 171 -59.41 -21.93 -28.60
N PRO A 172 -60.00 -22.74 -27.70
CA PRO A 172 -59.53 -24.10 -27.51
C PRO A 172 -59.65 -24.87 -28.82
N PRO A 173 -58.65 -25.67 -29.21
CA PRO A 173 -58.70 -26.40 -30.48
C PRO A 173 -59.87 -27.38 -30.46
N VAL A 174 -60.83 -27.19 -31.37
CA VAL A 174 -62.03 -28.04 -31.49
C VAL A 174 -61.67 -29.49 -31.82
N LYS A 175 -60.47 -29.73 -32.38
CA LYS A 175 -59.93 -31.05 -32.69
C LYS A 175 -58.48 -31.14 -32.24
N ALA A 176 -58.14 -32.26 -31.61
CA ALA A 176 -56.76 -32.57 -31.25
C ALA A 176 -55.88 -32.63 -32.51
N SER A 177 -54.80 -31.85 -32.54
CA SER A 177 -53.85 -31.83 -33.67
C SER A 177 -53.08 -33.16 -33.77
N LYS A 178 -52.86 -33.83 -32.63
CA LYS A 178 -52.17 -35.11 -32.50
C LYS A 178 -52.69 -35.88 -31.27
N PRO A 179 -52.67 -37.23 -31.25
CA PRO A 179 -52.41 -38.14 -32.36
C PRO A 179 -53.69 -38.46 -33.17
N LYS A 180 -53.55 -38.69 -34.48
CA LYS A 180 -54.67 -39.11 -35.35
C LYS A 180 -54.95 -40.60 -35.16
N ILE A 181 -55.70 -40.94 -34.11
CA ILE A 181 -55.97 -42.31 -33.67
C ILE A 181 -56.55 -43.17 -34.82
N LEU A 182 -57.48 -42.62 -35.61
CA LEU A 182 -58.10 -43.34 -36.72
C LEU A 182 -57.07 -43.74 -37.80
N THR A 183 -56.14 -42.84 -38.13
CA THR A 183 -55.08 -43.11 -39.10
C THR A 183 -54.10 -44.15 -38.57
N GLY A 184 -53.71 -44.06 -37.29
CA GLY A 184 -52.86 -45.05 -36.65
C GLY A 184 -53.51 -46.43 -36.60
N PHE A 185 -54.81 -46.50 -36.29
CA PHE A 185 -55.58 -47.74 -36.28
C PHE A 185 -55.68 -48.36 -37.68
N LEU A 186 -56.02 -47.58 -38.71
CA LEU A 186 -56.10 -48.08 -40.08
C LEU A 186 -54.76 -48.63 -40.58
N LEU A 187 -53.65 -47.90 -40.33
CA LEU A 187 -52.32 -48.38 -40.71
C LEU A 187 -51.95 -49.67 -39.97
N GLY A 188 -52.22 -49.72 -38.66
CA GLY A 188 -51.95 -50.88 -37.83
C GLY A 188 -52.76 -52.10 -38.26
N ALA A 189 -54.05 -51.93 -38.53
CA ALA A 189 -54.93 -52.99 -39.02
C ALA A 189 -54.48 -53.52 -40.38
N MET A 190 -54.07 -52.62 -41.29
CA MET A 190 -53.58 -53.01 -42.61
C MET A 190 -52.27 -53.79 -42.51
N ALA A 191 -51.32 -53.31 -41.68
CA ALA A 191 -50.06 -54.01 -41.42
C ALA A 191 -50.27 -55.38 -40.76
N ALA A 192 -51.17 -55.46 -39.76
CA ALA A 192 -51.53 -56.71 -39.09
C ALA A 192 -52.21 -57.69 -40.05
N GLY A 193 -53.05 -57.23 -40.98
CA GLY A 193 -53.64 -58.08 -42.02
C GLY A 193 -52.58 -58.64 -42.96
N VAL A 194 -51.68 -57.79 -43.47
CA VAL A 194 -50.59 -58.24 -44.37
C VAL A 194 -49.69 -59.24 -43.68
N LEU A 195 -49.28 -59.00 -42.43
CA LEU A 195 -48.43 -59.93 -41.70
C LEU A 195 -49.19 -61.19 -41.26
N GLY A 196 -50.42 -61.05 -40.79
CA GLY A 196 -51.24 -62.14 -40.27
C GLY A 196 -51.68 -63.14 -41.33
N PHE A 197 -51.95 -62.69 -42.56
CA PHE A 197 -52.23 -63.59 -43.69
C PHE A 197 -50.98 -63.92 -44.48
N GLY A 198 -50.08 -62.96 -44.69
CA GLY A 198 -48.90 -63.11 -45.53
C GLY A 198 -47.88 -64.09 -44.95
N ILE A 199 -47.62 -64.06 -43.64
CA ILE A 199 -46.63 -64.95 -43.02
C ILE A 199 -47.09 -66.43 -43.09
N PRO A 200 -48.31 -66.81 -42.67
CA PRO A 200 -48.74 -68.21 -42.74
C PRO A 200 -48.88 -68.71 -44.17
N LEU A 201 -49.41 -67.89 -45.09
CA LEU A 201 -49.51 -68.27 -46.50
C LEU A 201 -48.13 -68.44 -47.13
N GLY A 202 -47.20 -67.52 -46.87
CA GLY A 202 -45.82 -67.63 -47.30
C GLY A 202 -45.16 -68.89 -46.75
N TYR A 203 -45.33 -69.16 -45.46
CA TYR A 203 -44.82 -70.37 -44.82
C TYR A 203 -45.40 -71.65 -45.44
N GLU A 204 -46.71 -71.70 -45.70
CA GLU A 204 -47.36 -72.85 -46.36
C GLU A 204 -46.91 -73.02 -47.83
N LEU A 205 -46.69 -71.91 -48.56
CA LEU A 205 -46.16 -71.95 -49.93
C LEU A 205 -44.74 -72.51 -49.97
N PHE A 206 -43.88 -72.14 -49.01
CA PHE A 206 -42.54 -72.70 -48.88
C PHE A 206 -42.52 -74.14 -48.36
N ASN A 207 -43.54 -74.55 -47.59
CA ASN A 207 -43.60 -75.87 -46.97
C ASN A 207 -44.91 -76.60 -47.31
N ARG A 208 -45.14 -76.78 -48.62
CA ARG A 208 -46.32 -77.51 -49.13
C ARG A 208 -46.36 -78.92 -48.56
N ARG A 209 -47.39 -79.22 -47.75
CA ARG A 209 -47.70 -80.58 -47.30
C ARG A 209 -48.67 -81.24 -48.27
N VAL A 210 -48.39 -82.49 -48.62
CA VAL A 210 -49.31 -83.36 -49.36
C VAL A 210 -50.55 -83.62 -48.49
N ARG A 211 -51.75 -83.26 -48.98
CA ARG A 211 -53.01 -83.45 -48.22
C ARG A 211 -53.98 -84.39 -48.92
N CYS A 212 -53.90 -84.50 -50.25
CA CYS A 212 -54.80 -85.34 -51.03
C CYS A 212 -54.04 -86.21 -52.02
N ARG A 213 -54.66 -87.31 -52.46
CA ARG A 213 -54.12 -88.22 -53.49
C ARG A 213 -53.59 -87.46 -54.72
N ASP A 214 -54.35 -86.47 -55.18
CA ASP A 214 -54.05 -85.68 -56.39
C ASP A 214 -52.74 -84.86 -56.24
N ASP A 215 -52.32 -84.51 -55.01
CA ASP A 215 -51.05 -83.83 -54.75
C ASP A 215 -49.85 -84.76 -54.99
N LEU A 216 -49.95 -86.06 -54.66
CA LEU A 216 -48.89 -87.06 -54.89
C LEU A 216 -48.75 -87.42 -56.36
N GLU A 217 -49.87 -87.63 -57.04
CA GLU A 217 -49.87 -88.09 -58.43
C GLU A 217 -49.45 -86.99 -59.40
N ARG A 218 -49.96 -85.75 -59.23
CA ARG A 218 -49.65 -84.65 -60.17
C ARG A 218 -48.34 -83.92 -59.88
N HIS A 219 -48.00 -83.64 -58.63
CA HIS A 219 -46.80 -82.85 -58.33
C HIS A 219 -45.55 -83.71 -58.14
N HIS A 220 -45.68 -84.94 -57.67
CA HIS A 220 -44.53 -85.82 -57.39
C HIS A 220 -44.43 -87.01 -58.34
N GLY A 221 -45.42 -87.27 -59.20
CA GLY A 221 -45.37 -88.32 -60.22
C GLY A 221 -45.37 -89.74 -59.67
N ILE A 222 -45.76 -89.91 -58.39
CA ILE A 222 -45.78 -91.20 -57.70
C ILE A 222 -47.22 -91.73 -57.78
N PRO A 223 -47.49 -92.87 -58.45
CA PRO A 223 -48.83 -93.44 -58.54
C PRO A 223 -49.29 -93.95 -57.17
N VAL A 224 -50.48 -93.56 -56.72
CA VAL A 224 -51.02 -94.01 -55.44
C VAL A 224 -51.64 -95.39 -55.61
N LEU A 225 -50.99 -96.39 -55.01
CA LEU A 225 -51.33 -97.80 -55.19
C LEU A 225 -52.52 -98.25 -54.33
N VAL A 226 -52.65 -97.71 -53.12
CA VAL A 226 -53.72 -98.04 -52.16
C VAL A 226 -54.01 -96.81 -51.31
N GLU A 227 -55.29 -96.44 -51.17
CA GLU A 227 -55.76 -95.43 -50.22
C GLU A 227 -56.47 -96.15 -49.07
N PHE A 228 -55.97 -95.99 -47.85
CA PHE A 228 -56.62 -96.53 -46.66
C PHE A 228 -57.67 -95.52 -46.17
N GLY A 229 -58.91 -95.97 -46.00
CA GLY A 229 -59.96 -95.14 -45.38
C GLY A 229 -59.55 -94.69 -43.98
N ALA A 230 -59.96 -93.47 -43.60
CA ALA A 230 -59.59 -92.85 -42.33
C ALA A 230 -59.86 -93.80 -41.15
N GLN A 231 -58.81 -94.12 -40.38
CA GLN A 231 -58.98 -94.88 -39.14
C GLN A 231 -59.74 -94.01 -38.12
N PRO A 232 -60.82 -94.50 -37.49
CA PRO A 232 -61.47 -93.78 -36.41
C PRO A 232 -60.46 -93.61 -35.27
N MET A 233 -60.13 -92.37 -34.93
CA MET A 233 -59.22 -92.07 -33.83
C MET A 233 -59.77 -92.68 -32.53
N ARG A 234 -58.94 -93.49 -31.86
CA ARG A 234 -59.19 -93.93 -30.49
C ARG A 234 -59.16 -92.69 -29.60
N THR A 235 -60.31 -92.30 -29.05
CA THR A 235 -60.39 -91.32 -27.97
C THR A 235 -59.75 -91.90 -26.70
N PRO A 236 -58.68 -91.30 -26.16
CA PRO A 236 -58.24 -91.61 -24.80
C PRO A 236 -59.26 -91.05 -23.79
N ALA A 237 -59.54 -91.84 -22.75
CA ALA A 237 -60.45 -91.52 -21.64
C ALA A 237 -59.94 -90.37 -20.76
#